data_AF-A0A973YPW3-F1
#
_entry.id   AF-A0A973YPW3-F1
#
_cell.length_a   1.000
_cell.length_b   1.000
_cell.length_c   1.000
_cell.angle_alpha   90.00
_cell.angle_beta   90.00
_cell.angle_gamma   90.00
#
_symmetry.space_group_name_H-M   'P 1'
#
loop_
_entity.id
_entity.type
_entity.pdbx_description
1 polymer ?
#
loop_
_entity_poly.entity_id
_entity_poly.type
_entity_poly.pdbx_seq_one_letter_code
_entity_poly.pdbx_strand_id
1 'polypeptide(L)'
;MPSVLPPGDPAPSDGLLPAQAADGAGGRAFGLYVHIPFCAVRCGYCDFNTYTATELGGGASQDAYAGTAVSEVSLAAKVLARSGLPERKLSTVFFGGGTPTLLPADDLAAIL
;
A
#
# COMPACT_ATOMS: atom_id res chain seq x y z
N MET A 1 17.19 9.90 24.06
CA MET A 1 17.51 10.27 22.67
C MET A 1 17.05 9.13 21.79
N PRO A 2 16.17 9.35 20.81
CA PRO A 2 15.85 8.30 19.85
C PRO A 2 17.13 7.84 19.14
N SER A 3 17.23 6.55 18.86
CA SER A 3 18.37 5.97 18.13
C SER A 3 18.48 6.57 16.73
N VAL A 4 19.71 6.82 16.26
CA VAL A 4 19.96 7.19 14.86
C VAL A 4 19.60 5.98 13.99
N LEU A 5 18.70 6.18 13.02
CA LEU A 5 18.38 5.13 12.05
C LEU A 5 19.63 4.79 11.23
N PRO A 6 19.83 3.51 10.84
CA PRO A 6 20.95 3.15 9.98
C PRO A 6 20.85 3.91 8.65
N PRO A 7 21.99 4.27 8.03
CA PRO A 7 21.98 4.80 6.68
C PRO A 7 21.38 3.76 5.74
N GLY A 8 20.27 4.11 5.10
CA GLY A 8 19.65 3.32 4.04
C GLY A 8 20.17 3.76 2.67
N ASP A 9 20.11 2.85 1.69
CA ASP A 9 20.35 3.21 0.30
C ASP A 9 19.23 4.12 -0.21
N PRO A 10 19.53 5.11 -1.07
CA PRO A 10 18.48 5.91 -1.69
C PRO A 10 17.60 5.02 -2.58
N ALA A 11 16.30 5.32 -2.60
CA ALA A 11 15.39 4.66 -3.52
C ALA A 11 15.85 4.91 -4.98
N PRO A 12 15.85 3.88 -5.85
CA PRO A 12 16.18 4.06 -7.26
C PRO A 12 15.24 5.07 -7.93
N SER A 13 15.78 5.96 -8.76
CA SER A 13 15.01 6.99 -9.46
C SER A 13 14.04 6.43 -10.51
N ASP A 14 14.29 5.20 -10.97
CA ASP A 14 13.43 4.47 -11.90
C ASP A 14 12.36 3.61 -11.21
N GLY A 15 12.38 3.56 -9.87
CA GLY A 15 11.48 2.81 -9.03
C GLY A 15 11.64 1.29 -9.12
N LEU A 16 12.71 0.77 -9.75
CA LEU A 16 12.91 -0.67 -9.88
C LEU A 16 13.29 -1.31 -8.55
N LEU A 17 12.89 -2.56 -8.38
CA LEU A 17 13.31 -3.38 -7.26
C LEU A 17 14.73 -3.92 -7.51
N PRO A 18 15.53 -4.14 -6.46
CA PRO A 18 16.85 -4.71 -6.62
C PRO A 18 16.75 -6.16 -7.14
N ALA A 19 17.79 -6.62 -7.85
CA ALA A 19 17.78 -7.93 -8.52
C ALA A 19 17.45 -9.10 -7.56
N GLN A 20 17.92 -9.04 -6.31
CA GLN A 20 17.61 -10.07 -5.30
C GLN A 20 16.11 -10.23 -4.99
N ALA A 21 15.26 -9.25 -5.36
CA ALA A 21 13.81 -9.36 -5.17
C ALA A 21 13.20 -10.51 -6.00
N ALA A 22 13.81 -10.87 -7.13
CA ALA A 22 13.36 -11.95 -8.00
C ALA A 22 13.74 -13.35 -7.47
N ASP A 23 14.69 -13.45 -6.54
CA ASP A 23 15.19 -14.72 -6.03
C ASP A 23 14.06 -15.54 -5.37
N GLY A 24 13.83 -16.74 -5.90
CA GLY A 24 12.76 -17.64 -5.45
C GLY A 24 11.35 -17.05 -5.54
N ALA A 25 11.14 -15.94 -6.24
CA ALA A 25 9.84 -15.24 -6.28
C ALA A 25 8.72 -16.13 -6.80
N GLY A 26 8.98 -16.94 -7.83
CA GLY A 26 7.99 -17.83 -8.45
C GLY A 26 7.42 -18.90 -7.52
N GLY A 27 8.16 -19.29 -6.48
CA GLY A 27 7.69 -20.27 -5.47
C GLY A 27 7.07 -19.65 -4.22
N ARG A 28 7.14 -18.32 -4.06
CA ARG A 28 6.60 -17.60 -2.89
C ARG A 28 5.14 -17.24 -3.10
N ALA A 29 4.32 -17.48 -2.09
CA ALA A 29 2.96 -16.94 -2.03
C ALA A 29 2.99 -15.41 -2.20
N PHE A 30 1.99 -14.87 -2.90
CA PHE A 30 1.93 -13.45 -3.24
C PHE A 30 0.65 -12.85 -2.65
N GLY A 31 0.79 -11.92 -1.72
CA GLY A 31 -0.33 -11.23 -1.08
C GLY A 31 -0.29 -9.74 -1.34
N LEU A 32 -1.47 -9.11 -1.30
CA LEU A 32 -1.65 -7.67 -1.38
C LEU A 32 -2.19 -7.15 -0.05
N TYR A 33 -1.52 -6.15 0.52
CA TYR A 33 -2.02 -5.38 1.65
C TYR A 33 -2.38 -3.98 1.19
N VAL A 34 -3.62 -3.57 1.42
CA VAL A 34 -4.11 -2.22 1.10
C VAL A 34 -4.34 -1.47 2.41
N HIS A 35 -3.63 -0.37 2.59
CA HIS A 35 -3.67 0.42 3.81
C HIS A 35 -4.70 1.55 3.73
N ILE A 36 -5.88 1.37 4.31
CA ILE A 36 -6.93 2.38 4.40
C ILE A 36 -6.65 3.26 5.63
N PRO A 37 -6.28 4.54 5.47
CA PRO A 37 -5.76 5.34 6.57
C PRO A 37 -6.85 6.03 7.40
N PHE A 38 -8.13 5.87 7.06
CA PHE A 38 -9.21 6.67 7.63
C PHE A 38 -9.77 6.10 8.93
N CYS A 39 -9.96 6.96 9.91
CA CYS A 39 -10.68 6.68 11.14
C CYS A 39 -11.79 7.70 11.36
N ALA A 40 -12.87 7.32 12.04
CA ALA A 40 -13.90 8.27 12.45
C ALA A 40 -13.37 9.20 13.56
N VAL A 41 -12.52 8.66 14.44
CA VAL A 41 -11.90 9.36 15.56
C VAL A 41 -10.46 8.88 15.75
N ARG A 42 -9.60 9.72 16.32
CA ARG A 42 -8.25 9.33 16.73
C ARG A 42 -8.26 8.74 18.13
N CYS A 43 -8.12 7.43 18.25
CA CYS A 43 -8.01 6.77 19.55
C CYS A 43 -6.67 7.12 20.21
N GLY A 44 -6.69 7.50 21.49
CA GLY A 44 -5.46 7.90 22.23
C GLY A 44 -4.42 6.78 22.41
N TYR A 45 -4.79 5.53 22.16
CA TYR A 45 -3.89 4.36 22.21
C TYR A 45 -3.43 3.89 20.81
N CYS A 46 -3.96 4.46 19.73
CA CYS A 46 -3.71 3.96 18.38
C CYS A 46 -2.35 4.45 17.87
N ASP A 47 -1.50 3.49 17.48
CA ASP A 47 -0.19 3.75 16.86
C ASP A 47 -0.15 3.34 15.38
N PHE A 48 -1.33 3.06 14.78
CA PHE A 48 -1.42 2.90 13.34
C PHE A 48 -1.35 4.25 12.63
N ASN A 49 -0.73 4.25 11.46
CA ASN A 49 -0.69 5.41 10.58
C ASN A 49 -2.10 5.74 10.08
N THR A 50 -2.82 6.56 10.82
CA THR A 50 -4.25 6.81 10.61
C THR A 50 -4.57 8.27 10.84
N TYR A 51 -5.61 8.71 10.14
CA TYR A 51 -6.06 10.09 10.12
C TYR A 51 -7.58 10.10 10.19
N THR A 52 -8.13 11.10 10.84
CA THR A 52 -9.55 11.40 10.75
C THR A 52 -9.89 11.86 9.33
N ALA A 53 -11.10 11.56 8.88
CA ALA A 53 -11.53 11.76 7.49
C ALA A 53 -11.29 13.19 6.94
N THR A 54 -11.25 14.20 7.81
CA THR A 54 -11.06 15.60 7.44
C THR A 54 -9.61 16.08 7.52
N GLU A 55 -8.69 15.29 8.08
CA GLU A 55 -7.27 15.65 8.20
C GLU A 55 -6.49 15.46 6.88
N LEU A 56 -7.02 14.63 5.97
CA LEU A 56 -6.42 14.38 4.66
C LEU A 56 -7.16 15.14 3.57
N GLY A 57 -6.41 15.72 2.63
CA GLY A 57 -6.92 16.40 1.44
C GLY A 57 -6.13 16.02 0.19
N GLY A 58 -6.56 16.52 -0.98
CA GLY A 58 -5.98 16.11 -2.26
C GLY A 58 -6.27 14.64 -2.59
N GLY A 59 -5.40 13.96 -3.34
CA GLY A 59 -5.59 12.55 -3.75
C GLY A 59 -5.64 11.50 -2.62
N ALA A 60 -5.65 11.94 -1.36
CA ALA A 60 -5.79 11.12 -0.16
C ALA A 60 -7.07 11.42 0.64
N SER A 61 -7.99 12.24 0.12
CA SER A 61 -9.34 12.35 0.67
C SER A 61 -10.11 11.04 0.48
N GLN A 62 -11.13 10.78 1.30
CA GLN A 62 -11.87 9.51 1.26
C GLN A 62 -12.47 9.21 -0.12
N ASP A 63 -13.01 10.22 -0.79
CA ASP A 63 -13.63 10.14 -2.12
C ASP A 63 -12.61 9.91 -3.26
N ALA A 64 -11.39 10.42 -3.13
CA ALA A 64 -10.34 10.24 -4.15
C ALA A 64 -9.48 9.00 -3.93
N TYR A 65 -9.45 8.48 -2.70
CA TYR A 65 -8.50 7.46 -2.26
C TYR A 65 -8.55 6.18 -3.10
N ALA A 66 -9.75 5.68 -3.42
CA ALA A 66 -9.89 4.43 -4.17
C ALA A 66 -9.24 4.53 -5.56
N GLY A 67 -9.45 5.64 -6.28
CA GLY A 67 -8.81 5.87 -7.58
C GLY A 67 -7.29 6.00 -7.50
N THR A 68 -6.79 6.65 -6.44
CA THR A 68 -5.35 6.72 -6.17
C THR A 68 -4.76 5.33 -5.88
N ALA A 69 -5.43 4.52 -5.05
CA ALA A 69 -5.00 3.17 -4.72
C ALA A 69 -4.99 2.25 -5.95
N VAL A 70 -6.00 2.31 -6.82
CA VAL A 70 -6.04 1.58 -8.10
C VAL A 70 -4.87 1.98 -9.02
N SER A 71 -4.56 3.28 -9.05
CA SER A 71 -3.42 3.79 -9.81
C SER A 71 -2.09 3.28 -9.26
N GLU A 72 -1.97 3.17 -7.93
CA GLU A 72 -0.81 2.60 -7.26
C GLU A 72 -0.67 1.10 -7.50
N VAL A 73 -1.76 0.32 -7.44
CA VAL A 73 -1.75 -1.11 -7.80
C VAL A 73 -1.28 -1.31 -9.24
N SER A 74 -1.78 -0.48 -10.16
CA SER A 74 -1.36 -0.49 -11.57
C SER A 74 0.12 -0.15 -11.74
N LEU A 75 0.63 0.81 -10.97
CA LEU A 75 2.05 1.17 -10.93
C LEU A 75 2.89 0.01 -10.39
N ALA A 76 2.47 -0.60 -9.28
CA ALA A 76 3.15 -1.72 -8.65
C ALA A 76 3.27 -2.91 -9.61
N ALA A 77 2.19 -3.26 -10.33
CA ALA A 77 2.23 -4.31 -11.35
C ALA A 77 3.30 -4.03 -12.44
N LYS A 78 3.38 -2.80 -12.92
CA LYS A 78 4.41 -2.38 -13.91
C LYS A 78 5.81 -2.45 -13.34
N VAL A 79 6.02 -2.02 -12.10
CA VAL A 79 7.32 -2.06 -11.41
C VAL A 79 7.77 -3.51 -11.23
N LEU A 80 6.90 -4.39 -10.76
CA LEU A 80 7.22 -5.81 -10.58
C LEU A 80 7.65 -6.46 -11.91
N ALA A 81 6.89 -6.21 -12.99
CA ALA A 81 7.21 -6.73 -14.32
C ALA A 81 8.55 -6.18 -14.85
N ARG A 82 8.77 -4.85 -14.78
CA ARG A 82 10.02 -4.21 -15.22
C ARG A 82 11.23 -4.61 -14.39
N SER A 83 11.02 -5.03 -13.13
CA SER A 83 12.06 -5.54 -12.24
C SER A 83 12.36 -7.04 -12.47
N GLY A 84 11.75 -7.66 -13.48
CA GLY A 84 12.01 -9.06 -13.85
C GLY A 84 11.37 -10.09 -12.92
N LEU A 85 10.41 -9.69 -12.07
CA LEU A 85 9.67 -10.66 -11.26
C LEU A 85 8.72 -11.48 -12.14
N PRO A 86 8.56 -12.79 -11.86
CA PRO A 86 7.61 -13.61 -12.58
C PRO A 86 6.17 -13.18 -12.27
N GLU A 87 5.29 -13.39 -13.24
CA GLU A 87 3.85 -13.23 -13.02
C GLU A 87 3.35 -14.26 -12.00
N ARG A 88 2.62 -13.78 -10.99
CA ARG A 88 2.11 -14.59 -9.88
C ARG A 88 0.69 -14.18 -9.57
N LYS A 89 -0.18 -15.17 -9.34
CA LYS A 89 -1.52 -14.90 -8.84
C LYS A 89 -1.46 -14.46 -7.39
N LEU A 90 -2.26 -13.45 -7.05
CA LEU A 90 -2.51 -13.08 -5.67
C LEU A 90 -3.23 -14.25 -4.97
N SER A 91 -2.64 -14.74 -3.88
CA SER A 91 -3.25 -15.76 -3.02
C SER A 91 -4.16 -15.14 -1.95
N THR A 92 -3.88 -13.90 -1.56
CA THR A 92 -4.59 -13.20 -0.48
C THR A 92 -4.61 -11.69 -0.73
N VAL A 93 -5.71 -11.05 -0.34
CA VAL A 93 -5.83 -9.58 -0.26
C VAL A 93 -6.31 -9.22 1.14
N PHE A 94 -5.66 -8.25 1.77
CA PHE A 94 -6.03 -7.75 3.10
C PHE A 94 -6.19 -6.23 3.07
N PHE A 95 -7.32 -5.75 3.56
CA PHE A 95 -7.54 -4.34 3.83
C PHE A 95 -7.37 -4.07 5.32
N GLY A 96 -6.53 -3.10 5.68
CA GLY A 96 -6.28 -2.74 7.08
C GLY A 96 -5.84 -1.28 7.22
N GLY A 97 -5.39 -0.90 8.42
CA GLY A 97 -4.96 0.46 8.72
C GLY A 97 -5.87 1.08 9.77
N GLY A 98 -6.60 2.12 9.40
CA GLY A 98 -7.67 2.69 10.21
C GLY A 98 -8.90 1.78 10.20
N THR A 99 -9.97 2.26 9.60
CA THR A 99 -11.24 1.56 9.52
C THR A 99 -11.60 1.36 8.05
N PRO A 100 -11.18 0.25 7.41
CA PRO A 100 -11.48 -0.01 6.00
C PRO A 100 -12.95 0.15 5.65
N THR A 101 -13.85 -0.20 6.58
CA THR A 101 -15.30 -0.10 6.43
C THR A 101 -15.85 1.34 6.45
N LEU A 102 -15.00 2.36 6.57
CA LEU A 102 -15.41 3.76 6.32
C LEU A 102 -15.44 4.10 4.83
N LEU A 103 -14.77 3.32 3.98
CA LEU A 103 -14.95 3.44 2.54
C LEU A 103 -16.24 2.74 2.10
N PRO A 104 -16.93 3.25 1.07
CA PRO A 104 -17.98 2.53 0.37
C PRO A 104 -17.50 1.13 -0.08
N ALA A 105 -18.42 0.16 -0.07
CA ALA A 105 -18.08 -1.19 -0.53
C ALA A 105 -17.64 -1.22 -2.00
N ASP A 106 -18.23 -0.38 -2.84
CA ASP A 106 -17.87 -0.25 -4.26
C ASP A 106 -16.43 0.25 -4.44
N ASP A 107 -15.96 1.14 -3.56
CA ASP A 107 -14.58 1.64 -3.58
C ASP A 107 -13.59 0.53 -3.19
N LEU A 108 -13.92 -0.28 -2.19
CA LEU A 108 -13.11 -1.44 -1.82
C LEU A 108 -13.08 -2.48 -2.94
N ALA A 109 -14.22 -2.71 -3.60
CA ALA A 109 -14.34 -3.63 -4.72
C ALA A 109 -13.56 -3.15 -5.95
N ALA A 110 -13.51 -1.84 -6.20
CA ALA A 110 -12.76 -1.26 -7.31
C ALA A 110 -11.24 -1.47 -7.19
N ILE A 111 -10.71 -1.68 -5.98
CA ILE A 111 -9.29 -1.93 -5.72
C ILE A 111 -8.89 -3.39 -6.02
N LEU A 112 -9.86 -4.32 -6.04
CA LEU A 112 -9.64 -5.76 -6.31
C LEU A 112 -9.49 -6.06 -7.80
#